data_AF-A0A2A2HF12-F1
#
_entry.id   AF-A0A2A2HF12-F1
#
_cell.length_a   1.000
_cell.length_b   1.000
_cell.length_c   1.000
_cell.angle_alpha   90.00
_cell.angle_beta   90.00
_cell.angle_gamma   90.00
#
_symmetry.space_group_name_H-M   'P 1'
#
loop_
_entity.id
_entity.type
_entity.pdbx_description
1 polymer ?
#
loop_
_entity_poly.entity_id
_entity_poly.type
_entity_poly.pdbx_seq_one_letter_code
_entity_poly.pdbx_strand_id
1 'polypeptide(L)'
;MLVKQHEIMVDNKSYLADVTIPEPSDLDYFIQIYEKWFDLIELLDEFKCGRVCLSEFSELLFCLVNNCWRCNNIKNISKAYKDFDCYNPLTQKTIEIISTNVKEDITSFDPNLSWDELYFIDFYCDIEFNGSFKIYKIPKKYFQMLITKEEYNQQKKRPITSIKKDIISKYDIKPECSYNLYDLTSSYSKNN
;
A
#
# COMPACT_ATOMS: atom_id res chain seq x y z
N MET A 1 10.61 -6.73 14.08
CA MET A 1 9.34 -5.98 14.09
C MET A 1 8.58 -6.22 15.38
N LEU A 2 8.30 -5.16 16.14
CA LEU A 2 7.52 -5.24 17.38
C LEU A 2 6.10 -4.73 17.14
N VAL A 3 5.10 -5.48 17.64
CA VAL A 3 3.73 -4.99 17.73
C VAL A 3 3.59 -4.20 19.04
N LYS A 4 3.13 -2.95 18.94
CA LYS A 4 2.93 -2.05 20.09
C LYS A 4 1.48 -1.59 20.13
N GLN A 5 0.99 -1.23 21.31
CA GLN A 5 -0.30 -0.58 21.45
C GLN A 5 -0.13 0.93 21.44
N HIS A 6 -0.85 1.58 20.54
CA HIS A 6 -0.86 3.04 20.41
C HIS A 6 -2.29 3.55 20.25
N GLU A 7 -2.52 4.78 20.70
CA GLU A 7 -3.74 5.51 20.34
C GLU A 7 -3.61 6.08 18.92
N ILE A 8 -4.68 5.92 18.14
CA ILE A 8 -4.83 6.52 16.81
C ILE A 8 -6.11 7.35 16.75
N MET A 9 -6.08 8.41 15.96
CA MET A 9 -7.24 9.26 15.71
C MET A 9 -7.90 8.88 14.38
N VAL A 10 -9.18 8.52 14.42
CA VAL A 10 -10.01 8.27 13.23
C VAL A 10 -11.31 9.05 13.40
N ASP A 11 -11.63 9.92 12.44
CA ASP A 11 -12.81 10.80 12.49
C ASP A 11 -12.97 11.56 13.83
N ASN A 12 -11.87 12.17 14.28
CA ASN A 12 -11.78 12.92 15.54
C ASN A 12 -12.09 12.09 16.80
N LYS A 13 -12.00 10.76 16.73
CA LYS A 13 -12.14 9.86 17.87
C LYS A 13 -10.86 9.07 18.09
N SER A 14 -10.49 8.89 19.35
CA SER A 14 -9.33 8.07 19.73
C SER A 14 -9.74 6.60 19.82
N TYR A 15 -8.88 5.74 19.27
CA TYR A 15 -8.99 4.28 19.34
C TYR A 15 -7.65 3.69 19.74
N LEU A 16 -7.69 2.63 20.56
CA LEU A 16 -6.50 1.85 20.87
C LEU A 16 -6.27 0.82 19.76
N ALA A 17 -5.09 0.85 19.13
CA ALA A 17 -4.72 -0.03 18.05
C ALA A 17 -3.43 -0.80 18.36
N ASP A 18 -3.40 -2.08 17.97
CA ASP A 18 -2.20 -2.88 17.86
C ASP A 18 -1.53 -2.54 16.52
N VAL A 19 -0.39 -1.87 16.56
CA VAL A 19 0.33 -1.39 15.38
C VAL A 19 1.69 -2.07 15.24
N THR A 20 2.09 -2.33 14.00
CA THR A 20 3.45 -2.76 13.66
C THR A 20 4.22 -1.54 13.17
N ILE A 21 5.39 -1.31 13.77
CA ILE A 21 6.29 -0.21 13.39
C ILE A 21 7.60 -0.85 12.90
N PRO A 22 7.83 -0.90 11.57
CA PRO A 22 9.08 -1.38 11.02
C PRO A 22 10.23 -0.45 11.39
N GLU A 23 11.37 -1.03 11.72
CA GLU A 23 12.60 -0.29 12.01
C GLU A 23 13.67 -0.63 10.96
N PRO A 24 14.68 0.23 10.73
CA PRO A 24 15.75 -0.06 9.77
C PRO A 24 16.48 -1.39 10.04
N SER A 25 16.55 -1.83 11.30
CA SER A 25 17.11 -3.13 11.68
C SER A 25 16.31 -4.33 11.15
N ASP A 26 15.07 -4.12 10.70
CA ASP A 26 14.25 -5.17 10.10
C ASP A 26 14.56 -5.37 8.61
N LEU A 27 15.37 -4.50 7.97
CA LEU A 27 15.57 -4.48 6.52
C LEU A 27 16.05 -5.81 5.93
N ASP A 28 16.90 -6.55 6.66
CA ASP A 28 17.35 -7.88 6.23
C ASP A 28 16.18 -8.86 6.08
N TYR A 29 15.13 -8.74 6.90
CA TYR A 29 13.91 -9.53 6.75
C TYR A 29 13.10 -9.07 5.54
N PHE A 30 13.05 -7.77 5.25
CA PHE A 30 12.36 -7.27 4.05
C PHE A 30 12.99 -7.79 2.77
N ILE A 31 14.33 -7.76 2.69
CA ILE A 31 15.11 -8.32 1.58
C ILE A 31 14.79 -9.81 1.42
N GLN A 32 14.86 -10.59 2.50
CA GLN A 32 14.56 -12.03 2.45
C GLN A 32 13.13 -12.33 2.01
N ILE A 33 12.13 -11.54 2.44
CA ILE A 33 10.74 -11.72 2.01
C ILE A 33 10.60 -11.42 0.52
N TYR A 34 11.21 -10.32 0.05
CA TYR A 34 11.19 -9.93 -1.35
C TYR A 34 11.82 -10.98 -2.26
N GLU A 35 12.99 -11.51 -1.90
CA GLU A 35 13.68 -12.55 -2.66
C GLU A 35 12.84 -13.83 -2.77
N LYS A 36 12.28 -14.30 -1.65
CA LYS A 36 11.39 -15.48 -1.65
C LYS A 36 10.12 -15.27 -2.47
N TRP A 37 9.60 -14.06 -2.47
CA TRP A 37 8.44 -13.70 -3.28
C TRP A 37 8.78 -13.69 -4.77
N PHE A 38 9.95 -13.18 -5.11
CA PHE A 38 10.44 -13.20 -6.48
C PHE A 38 10.62 -14.64 -6.99
N ASP A 39 11.27 -15.51 -6.21
CA ASP A 39 11.39 -16.95 -6.53
C ASP A 39 10.01 -17.59 -6.78
N LEU A 40 9.01 -17.26 -5.95
CA LEU A 40 7.65 -17.74 -6.12
C LEU A 40 7.01 -17.23 -7.42
N ILE A 41 7.22 -15.97 -7.79
CA ILE A 41 6.70 -15.41 -9.05
C ILE A 41 7.33 -16.12 -10.24
N GLU A 42 8.63 -16.34 -10.24
CA GLU A 42 9.32 -17.04 -11.33
C GLU A 42 8.75 -18.46 -11.50
N LEU A 43 8.59 -19.19 -10.40
CA LEU A 43 7.96 -20.51 -10.43
C LEU A 43 6.53 -20.44 -10.98
N LEU A 44 5.69 -19.50 -10.54
CA LEU A 44 4.32 -19.35 -11.03
C LEU A 44 4.28 -19.02 -12.54
N ASP A 45 5.20 -18.19 -13.01
CA ASP A 45 5.33 -17.84 -14.42
C ASP A 45 5.70 -19.07 -15.28
N GLU A 46 6.56 -19.97 -14.79
CA GLU A 46 6.87 -21.25 -15.44
C GLU A 46 5.62 -22.13 -15.63
N PHE A 47 4.72 -22.12 -14.64
CA PHE A 47 3.42 -22.81 -14.72
C PHE A 47 2.34 -22.02 -15.48
N LYS A 48 2.67 -20.83 -16.01
CA LYS A 48 1.71 -19.92 -16.67
C LYS A 48 0.55 -19.53 -15.76
N CYS A 49 0.79 -19.46 -14.46
CA CYS A 49 -0.17 -19.00 -13.47
C CYS A 49 -0.14 -17.47 -13.36
N GLY A 50 -1.19 -16.90 -12.76
CA GLY A 50 -1.18 -15.49 -12.39
C GLY A 50 -0.16 -15.24 -11.27
N ARG A 51 0.53 -14.10 -11.33
CA ARG A 51 1.47 -13.67 -10.29
C ARG A 51 0.72 -13.31 -9.01
N VAL A 52 1.32 -13.62 -7.87
CA VAL A 52 0.82 -13.18 -6.55
C VAL A 52 1.40 -11.80 -6.24
N CYS A 53 0.54 -10.88 -5.79
CA CYS A 53 0.97 -9.59 -5.23
C CYS A 53 1.07 -9.71 -3.71
N LEU A 54 2.10 -9.09 -3.09
CA LEU A 54 2.23 -9.06 -1.63
C LEU A 54 1.70 -7.74 -1.06
N SER A 55 0.38 -7.62 -0.94
CA SER A 55 -0.29 -6.47 -0.32
C SER A 55 0.26 -6.17 1.08
N GLU A 56 0.31 -7.18 1.95
CA GLU A 56 0.66 -7.03 3.37
C GLU A 56 2.13 -6.65 3.56
N PHE A 57 3.01 -7.15 2.69
CA PHE A 57 4.41 -6.74 2.66
C PHE A 57 4.55 -5.28 2.21
N SER A 58 3.77 -4.87 1.21
CA SER A 58 3.82 -3.53 0.66
C SER A 58 3.39 -2.46 1.69
N GLU A 59 2.44 -2.78 2.58
CA GLU A 59 2.06 -1.95 3.72
C GLU A 59 3.23 -1.73 4.69
N LEU A 60 3.94 -2.81 5.04
CA LEU A 60 5.10 -2.73 5.93
C LEU A 60 6.25 -1.95 5.28
N LEU A 61 6.50 -2.17 3.99
CA LEU A 61 7.56 -1.47 3.26
C LEU A 61 7.25 0.03 3.16
N PHE A 62 5.98 0.38 2.92
CA PHE A 62 5.50 1.76 2.97
C PHE A 62 5.74 2.39 4.33
N CYS A 63 5.40 1.68 5.41
CA CYS A 63 5.60 2.14 6.78
C CYS A 63 7.08 2.42 7.10
N LEU A 64 7.98 1.53 6.65
CA LEU A 64 9.42 1.68 6.84
C LEU A 64 9.93 2.99 6.22
N VAL A 65 9.56 3.27 4.96
CA VAL A 65 10.12 4.41 4.22
C VAL A 65 9.39 5.74 4.46
N ASN A 66 8.15 5.71 4.98
CA ASN A 66 7.35 6.92 5.26
C ASN A 66 7.15 7.22 6.75
N ASN A 67 7.75 6.43 7.67
CA ASN A 67 7.56 6.55 9.11
C ASN A 67 6.07 6.44 9.53
N CYS A 68 5.34 5.55 8.86
CA CYS A 68 3.94 5.25 9.20
C CYS A 68 3.86 3.98 10.06
N TRP A 69 2.67 3.74 10.61
CA TRP A 69 2.37 2.55 11.40
C TRP A 69 1.40 1.67 10.63
N ARG A 70 1.68 0.37 10.55
CA ARG A 70 0.71 -0.59 10.00
C ARG A 70 -0.30 -0.94 11.08
N CYS A 71 -1.58 -0.81 10.80
CA CYS A 71 -2.65 -1.08 11.75
C CYS A 71 -3.11 -2.54 11.66
N ASN A 72 -2.80 -3.37 12.66
CA ASN A 72 -3.19 -4.79 12.64
C ASN A 72 -4.60 -5.01 13.21
N ASN A 73 -4.88 -4.37 14.35
CA ASN A 73 -6.16 -4.50 15.02
C ASN A 73 -6.51 -3.21 15.75
N ILE A 74 -7.74 -2.75 15.61
CA ILE A 74 -8.22 -1.51 16.24
C ILE A 74 -9.40 -1.88 17.13
N LYS A 75 -9.29 -1.60 18.42
CA LYS A 75 -10.28 -1.99 19.42
C LYS A 75 -11.49 -1.05 19.36
N ASN A 76 -12.69 -1.62 19.42
CA ASN A 76 -13.97 -0.89 19.49
C ASN A 76 -14.24 0.06 18.30
N ILE A 77 -13.54 -0.12 17.17
CA ILE A 77 -13.86 0.62 15.95
C ILE A 77 -15.06 -0.03 15.24
N SER A 78 -15.93 0.81 14.68
CA SER A 78 -17.01 0.29 13.82
C SER A 78 -16.42 -0.29 12.54
N LYS A 79 -17.03 -1.33 11.97
CA LYS A 79 -16.57 -1.90 10.69
C LYS A 79 -16.50 -0.86 9.56
N ALA A 80 -17.35 0.17 9.59
CA ALA A 80 -17.36 1.23 8.58
C ALA A 80 -16.14 2.17 8.60
N TYR A 81 -15.29 2.07 9.64
CA TYR A 81 -14.06 2.87 9.77
C TYR A 81 -12.79 2.02 9.71
N LYS A 82 -12.90 0.70 9.43
CA LYS A 82 -11.76 -0.22 9.47
C LYS A 82 -11.14 -0.49 8.09
N ASP A 83 -11.48 0.32 7.09
CA ASP A 83 -11.02 0.15 5.72
C ASP A 83 -9.83 1.07 5.45
N PHE A 84 -8.73 0.84 6.18
CA PHE A 84 -7.43 1.46 5.92
C PHE A 84 -6.31 0.56 6.46
N ASP A 85 -5.14 0.61 5.84
CA ASP A 85 -4.02 -0.29 6.17
C ASP A 85 -3.03 0.34 7.16
N CYS A 86 -2.77 1.63 6.98
CA CYS A 86 -1.71 2.35 7.66
C CYS A 86 -2.20 3.63 8.33
N TYR A 87 -1.44 4.12 9.29
CA TYR A 87 -1.69 5.37 9.99
C TYR A 87 -0.41 6.21 10.05
N ASN A 88 -0.52 7.48 9.66
CA ASN A 88 0.58 8.43 9.84
C ASN A 88 0.42 9.12 11.21
N PRO A 89 1.30 8.85 12.18
CA PRO A 89 1.17 9.42 13.52
C PRO A 89 1.45 10.93 13.59
N LEU A 90 2.19 11.47 12.62
CA LEU A 90 2.52 12.90 12.56
C LEU A 90 1.35 13.71 12.03
N THR A 91 0.72 13.26 10.94
CA THR A 91 -0.40 13.97 10.31
C THR A 91 -1.76 13.51 10.81
N GLN A 92 -1.81 12.44 11.59
CA GLN A 92 -3.01 11.75 12.07
C GLN A 92 -3.95 11.28 10.94
N LYS A 93 -3.37 10.91 9.79
CA LYS A 93 -4.13 10.49 8.62
C LYS A 93 -4.16 8.97 8.50
N THR A 94 -5.32 8.45 8.16
CA THR A 94 -5.53 7.06 7.75
C THR A 94 -5.12 6.88 6.28
N ILE A 95 -4.50 5.75 5.98
CA ILE A 95 -3.86 5.51 4.68
C ILE A 95 -4.27 4.14 4.14
N GLU A 96 -4.78 4.12 2.92
CA GLU A 96 -4.97 2.92 2.10
C GLU A 96 -3.72 2.71 1.22
N ILE A 97 -3.26 1.47 1.16
CA ILE A 97 -2.14 1.02 0.32
C ILE A 97 -2.65 0.02 -0.70
N ILE A 98 -2.44 0.32 -1.98
CA ILE A 98 -2.71 -0.61 -3.07
C ILE A 98 -1.39 -0.90 -3.76
N SER A 99 -1.11 -2.15 -4.08
CA SER A 99 0.15 -2.52 -4.73
C SER A 99 -0.03 -3.44 -5.92
N THR A 100 0.95 -3.40 -6.82
CA THR A 100 0.99 -4.29 -7.99
C THR A 100 2.41 -4.67 -8.35
N ASN A 101 2.54 -5.81 -9.02
CA ASN A 101 3.74 -6.32 -9.65
C ASN A 101 3.53 -6.68 -11.13
N VAL A 102 2.43 -6.19 -11.72
CA VAL A 102 2.06 -6.42 -13.12
C VAL A 102 1.95 -5.11 -13.89
N LYS A 103 2.01 -5.21 -15.21
CA LYS A 103 1.94 -4.06 -16.12
C LYS A 103 0.59 -3.36 -16.06
N GLU A 104 -0.48 -4.15 -16.14
CA GLU A 104 -1.86 -3.71 -16.10
C GLU A 104 -2.52 -4.32 -14.87
N ASP A 105 -2.70 -3.49 -13.84
CA ASP A 105 -3.33 -3.90 -12.60
C ASP A 105 -4.86 -3.97 -12.75
N ILE A 106 -5.50 -4.82 -11.95
CA ILE A 106 -6.95 -4.84 -11.79
C ILE A 106 -7.22 -4.65 -10.32
N THR A 107 -7.69 -3.44 -9.98
CA THR A 107 -7.91 -3.03 -8.61
C THR A 107 -9.40 -2.88 -8.35
N SER A 108 -9.88 -3.57 -7.32
CA SER A 108 -11.20 -3.30 -6.74
C SER A 108 -11.05 -2.35 -5.55
N PHE A 109 -11.88 -1.33 -5.45
CA PHE A 109 -11.82 -0.34 -4.36
C PHE A 109 -13.17 -0.18 -3.66
N ASP A 110 -13.14 0.24 -2.40
CA ASP A 110 -14.36 0.59 -1.68
C ASP A 110 -14.90 1.95 -2.20
N PRO A 111 -16.15 2.01 -2.70
CA PRO A 111 -16.75 3.26 -3.17
C PRO A 111 -16.94 4.33 -2.07
N ASN A 112 -16.89 3.96 -0.79
CA ASN A 112 -17.02 4.92 0.31
C ASN A 112 -15.76 5.77 0.49
N LEU A 113 -14.59 5.23 0.13
CA LEU A 113 -13.30 5.91 0.21
C LEU A 113 -13.07 6.51 1.61
N SER A 114 -13.17 5.70 2.66
CA SER A 114 -13.16 6.13 4.07
C SER A 114 -11.79 6.55 4.62
N TRP A 115 -10.70 6.16 3.96
CA TRP A 115 -9.31 6.55 4.27
C TRP A 115 -8.99 7.99 3.87
N ASP A 116 -8.08 8.68 4.56
CA ASP A 116 -7.69 10.06 4.21
C ASP A 116 -6.84 10.13 2.94
N GLU A 117 -5.86 9.23 2.82
CA GLU A 117 -4.91 9.19 1.70
C GLU A 117 -4.82 7.79 1.09
N LEU A 118 -4.52 7.74 -0.21
CA LEU A 118 -4.27 6.48 -0.92
C LEU A 118 -2.89 6.55 -1.55
N TYR A 119 -2.07 5.53 -1.31
CA TYR A 119 -0.82 5.33 -1.99
C TYR A 119 -0.85 4.06 -2.82
N PHE A 120 -0.30 4.15 -4.03
CA PHE A 120 -0.13 3.05 -4.94
C PHE A 120 1.36 2.67 -5.02
N ILE A 121 1.68 1.40 -4.82
CA ILE A 121 3.05 0.89 -4.84
C ILE A 121 3.24 -0.01 -6.05
N ASP A 122 4.10 0.41 -6.97
CA ASP A 122 4.39 -0.30 -8.21
C ASP A 122 5.74 -1.00 -8.11
N PHE A 123 5.70 -2.32 -7.98
CA PHE A 123 6.86 -3.21 -8.04
C PHE A 123 7.14 -3.70 -9.47
N TYR A 124 6.29 -3.36 -10.45
CA TYR A 124 6.50 -3.81 -11.82
C TYR A 124 7.73 -3.13 -12.44
N CYS A 125 8.64 -3.95 -12.97
CA CYS A 125 9.80 -3.54 -13.75
C CYS A 125 9.80 -4.30 -15.08
N ASP A 126 9.94 -3.59 -16.21
CA ASP A 126 9.93 -4.20 -17.56
C ASP A 126 11.17 -5.07 -17.86
N ILE A 127 12.25 -4.92 -17.08
CA ILE A 127 13.54 -5.58 -17.32
C ILE A 127 13.70 -6.77 -16.38
N GLU A 128 13.94 -6.54 -15.09
CA GLU A 128 14.14 -7.58 -14.06
C GLU A 128 13.71 -7.04 -12.68
N PHE A 129 13.24 -7.93 -11.81
CA PHE A 129 12.85 -7.63 -10.42
C PHE A 129 14.09 -7.38 -9.55
N ASN A 130 14.71 -6.22 -9.70
CA ASN A 130 15.95 -5.83 -9.04
C ASN A 130 15.76 -5.13 -7.67
N GLY A 131 14.61 -5.30 -7.02
CA GLY A 131 14.27 -4.63 -5.76
C GLY A 131 13.75 -3.19 -5.93
N SER A 132 13.60 -2.70 -7.16
CA SER A 132 13.07 -1.35 -7.40
C SER A 132 11.56 -1.30 -7.21
N PHE A 133 11.08 -0.22 -6.58
CA PHE A 133 9.67 0.06 -6.46
C PHE A 133 9.40 1.56 -6.44
N LYS A 134 8.20 1.95 -6.87
CA LYS A 134 7.74 3.33 -6.90
C LYS A 134 6.52 3.50 -6.04
N ILE A 135 6.43 4.61 -5.33
CA ILE A 135 5.25 4.98 -4.55
C ILE A 135 4.62 6.21 -5.18
N TYR A 136 3.32 6.13 -5.43
CA TYR A 136 2.51 7.22 -5.97
C TYR A 136 1.46 7.59 -4.95
N LYS A 137 1.33 8.88 -4.64
CA LYS A 137 0.15 9.38 -3.95
C LYS A 137 -0.97 9.60 -4.95
N ILE A 138 -2.08 8.90 -4.78
CA ILE A 138 -3.21 8.98 -5.72
C ILE A 138 -4.30 9.88 -5.14
N PRO A 139 -4.61 11.01 -5.80
CA PRO A 139 -5.72 11.86 -5.37
C PRO A 139 -7.06 11.13 -5.38
N LYS A 140 -7.74 11.11 -4.24
CA LYS A 140 -9.07 10.47 -4.06
C LYS A 140 -10.10 10.88 -5.12
N LYS A 141 -10.04 12.12 -5.61
CA LYS A 141 -10.91 12.64 -6.68
C LYS A 141 -10.95 11.74 -7.92
N TYR A 142 -9.86 11.07 -8.26
CA TYR A 142 -9.82 10.22 -9.46
C TYR A 142 -10.64 8.94 -9.30
N PHE A 143 -10.74 8.38 -8.08
CA PHE A 143 -11.65 7.26 -7.79
C PHE A 143 -13.11 7.70 -7.76
N GLN A 144 -13.39 8.89 -7.21
CA GLN A 144 -14.74 9.47 -7.19
C GLN A 144 -15.31 9.71 -8.61
N MET A 145 -14.43 9.92 -9.59
CA MET A 145 -14.82 10.08 -11.00
C MET A 145 -15.10 8.75 -11.72
N LEU A 146 -14.68 7.61 -11.16
CA LEU A 146 -14.77 6.31 -11.85
C LEU A 146 -16.13 5.63 -11.70
N ILE A 147 -16.83 5.83 -10.58
CA ILE A 147 -18.19 5.32 -10.36
C ILE A 147 -18.99 6.32 -9.53
N THR A 148 -20.21 6.61 -9.97
CA THR A 148 -21.17 7.37 -9.16
C THR A 148 -21.73 6.48 -8.03
N LYS A 149 -22.02 7.05 -6.85
CA LYS A 149 -22.67 6.32 -5.75
C LYS A 149 -23.98 5.64 -6.19
N GLU A 150 -24.67 6.21 -7.17
CA GLU A 150 -25.91 5.67 -7.74
C GLU A 150 -25.66 4.36 -8.52
N GLU A 151 -24.65 4.32 -9.38
CA GLU A 151 -24.26 3.10 -10.10
C GLU A 151 -23.84 1.99 -9.13
N TYR A 152 -23.10 2.34 -8.07
CA TYR A 152 -22.76 1.36 -7.02
C TYR A 152 -23.99 0.82 -6.29
N ASN A 153 -24.88 1.70 -5.84
CA ASN A 153 -26.08 1.31 -5.08
C ASN A 153 -27.02 0.40 -5.88
N GLN A 154 -27.06 0.56 -7.21
CA GLN A 154 -27.82 -0.30 -8.11
C GLN A 154 -27.15 -1.66 -8.32
N GLN A 155 -25.83 -1.69 -8.52
CA GLN A 155 -25.11 -2.90 -8.89
C GLN A 155 -24.64 -3.74 -7.69
N LYS A 156 -24.49 -3.12 -6.52
CA LYS A 156 -23.94 -3.72 -5.28
C LYS A 156 -22.59 -4.41 -5.49
N LYS A 157 -21.82 -3.99 -6.49
CA LYS A 157 -20.50 -4.53 -6.81
C LYS A 157 -19.45 -3.45 -6.63
N ARG A 158 -18.34 -3.80 -5.99
CA ARG A 158 -17.22 -2.87 -5.87
C ARG A 158 -16.74 -2.46 -7.27
N PRO A 159 -16.51 -1.16 -7.51
CA PRO A 159 -15.87 -0.69 -8.73
C PRO A 159 -14.55 -1.43 -8.99
N ILE A 160 -14.21 -1.62 -10.27
CA ILE A 160 -12.94 -2.20 -10.72
C ILE A 160 -12.30 -1.25 -11.73
N THR A 161 -11.00 -0.98 -11.60
CA THR A 161 -10.21 -0.13 -12.50
C THR A 161 -8.75 -0.56 -12.54
N SER A 162 -7.99 -0.14 -13.55
CA SER A 162 -6.53 -0.16 -13.48
C SER A 162 -6.04 1.20 -12.97
N ILE A 163 -5.35 1.23 -11.83
CA ILE A 163 -4.72 2.44 -11.32
C ILE A 163 -3.63 2.91 -12.29
N LYS A 164 -2.84 1.99 -12.85
CA LYS A 164 -1.73 2.36 -13.77
C LYS A 164 -2.26 2.98 -15.06
N LYS A 165 -3.25 2.36 -15.69
CA LYS A 165 -3.78 2.80 -16.99
C LYS A 165 -4.80 3.92 -16.86
N ASP A 166 -5.80 3.76 -15.99
CA ASP A 166 -6.97 4.63 -15.96
C ASP A 166 -6.77 5.87 -15.06
N ILE A 167 -5.75 5.85 -14.20
CA ILE A 167 -5.46 6.96 -13.27
C ILE A 167 -4.06 7.53 -13.52
N ILE A 168 -2.99 6.78 -13.27
CA ILE A 168 -1.60 7.27 -13.34
C ILE A 168 -1.27 7.75 -14.75
N SER A 169 -1.49 6.92 -15.77
CA SER A 169 -1.20 7.27 -17.16
C SER A 169 -2.12 8.37 -17.68
N LYS A 170 -3.41 8.30 -17.34
CA LYS A 170 -4.43 9.26 -17.79
C LYS A 170 -4.18 10.68 -17.27
N TYR A 171 -3.74 10.81 -16.02
CA TYR A 171 -3.53 12.09 -15.35
C TYR A 171 -2.05 12.46 -15.17
N ASP A 172 -1.15 11.73 -15.83
CA ASP A 172 0.32 11.89 -15.76
C ASP A 172 0.89 12.02 -14.34
N ILE A 173 0.38 11.17 -13.43
CA ILE A 173 0.81 11.19 -12.02
C ILE A 173 2.26 10.69 -11.93
N LYS A 174 3.14 11.50 -11.36
CA LYS A 174 4.53 11.12 -11.11
C LYS A 174 4.66 10.39 -9.78
N PRO A 175 5.63 9.47 -9.64
CA PRO A 175 5.92 8.86 -8.35
C PRO A 175 6.39 9.95 -7.38
N GLU A 176 5.94 9.86 -6.13
CA GLU A 176 6.41 10.72 -5.04
C GLU A 176 7.85 10.33 -4.67
N CYS A 177 8.14 9.03 -4.72
CA CYS A 177 9.47 8.49 -4.49
C CYS A 177 9.70 7.22 -5.30
N SER A 178 10.97 6.96 -5.60
CA SER A 178 11.46 5.73 -6.22
C SER A 178 12.57 5.20 -5.35
N TYR A 179 12.47 3.93 -4.96
CA TYR A 179 13.40 3.27 -4.07
C TYR A 179 13.93 2.00 -4.70
N ASN A 180 15.07 1.55 -4.19
CA ASN A 180 15.54 0.19 -4.37
C ASN A 180 15.72 -0.42 -2.97
N LEU A 181 15.12 -1.59 -2.76
CA LEU A 181 15.12 -2.27 -1.46
C LEU A 181 16.53 -2.53 -0.93
N TYR A 182 17.47 -2.89 -1.81
CA TYR A 182 18.86 -3.17 -1.45
C TYR A 182 19.64 -1.91 -1.06
N ASP A 183 19.26 -0.75 -1.61
CA ASP A 183 19.90 0.54 -1.35
C ASP A 183 19.39 1.25 -0.09
N LEU A 184 18.26 0.80 0.49
CA LEU A 184 17.70 1.39 1.71
C LEU A 184 18.69 1.31 2.89
N THR A 185 19.63 0.37 2.88
CA THR A 185 20.73 0.28 3.86
C THR A 185 21.61 1.54 3.92
N SER A 186 21.82 2.19 2.77
CA SER A 186 22.76 3.30 2.60
C SER A 186 22.16 4.67 2.98
N SER A 187 20.83 4.80 2.93
CA SER A 187 20.14 6.07 3.24
C SER A 187 19.96 6.29 4.75
N TYR A 188 19.78 5.25 5.55
CA TYR A 188 19.67 5.37 7.01
C TYR A 188 21.01 5.60 7.73
N SER A 189 22.14 5.29 7.07
CA SER A 189 23.48 5.55 7.62
C SER A 189 23.91 7.03 7.57
N LYS A 190 23.16 7.88 6.85
CA LYS A 190 23.48 9.31 6.67
C LYS A 190 22.66 10.27 7.56
N ASN A 191 21.67 9.76 8.28
CA ASN A 191 20.74 10.56 9.09
C ASN A 191 20.81 10.24 10.60
N ASN A 192 21.83 9.52 11.05
CA ASN A 192 22.13 9.26 12.47
C ASN A 192 23.44 9.94 12.88
#